data_AF-A0A7Z9ZZ34-F1
#
_entry.id   AF-A0A7Z9ZZ34-F1
#
_cell.length_a   1.000
_cell.length_b   1.000
_cell.length_c   1.000
_cell.angle_alpha   90.00
_cell.angle_beta   90.00
_cell.angle_gamma   90.00
#
_symmetry.space_group_name_H-M   'P 1'
#
loop_
_entity.id
_entity.type
_entity.pdbx_description
1 polymer ?
#
loop_
_entity_poly.entity_id
_entity_poly.type
_entity_poly.pdbx_seq_one_letter_code
_entity_poly.pdbx_strand_id
1 'polypeptide(L)'
;VYWLYAFTIDEEMLGPAREFARAVSAEGIPCGTGYIGIPLYLTDCLRERITYGTSSCPYTCPRASRDVRYYEGLCPNAEAALKRMLTIPINEHYTERDVEDIAEAIRKVAEAKKSKGGKKRGHR
;
A
#
# COMPACT_ATOMS: atom_id res chain seq x y z
N VAL A 1 12.55 -15.47 5.21
CA VAL A 1 12.44 -14.82 3.89
C VAL A 1 11.71 -13.50 4.10
N TYR A 2 12.36 -12.39 3.78
CA TYR A 2 11.72 -11.07 3.72
C TYR A 2 11.52 -10.76 2.24
N TRP A 3 10.33 -10.33 1.82
CA TRP A 3 10.08 -9.99 0.41
C TRP A 3 9.69 -8.52 0.20
N LEU A 4 9.28 -7.83 1.28
CA LEU A 4 8.75 -6.46 1.20
C LEU A 4 8.84 -5.76 2.56
N TYR A 5 9.27 -4.50 2.55
CA TYR A 5 9.21 -3.58 3.68
C TYR A 5 8.07 -2.59 3.46
N ALA A 6 7.06 -2.64 4.33
CA ALA A 6 5.89 -1.75 4.28
C ALA A 6 6.03 -0.62 5.30
N PHE A 7 5.73 0.60 4.89
CA PHE A 7 5.73 1.77 5.76
C PHE A 7 4.69 2.80 5.32
N THR A 8 4.48 3.83 6.14
CA THR A 8 3.61 4.97 5.81
C THR A 8 4.37 6.26 6.03
N ILE A 9 3.84 7.35 5.47
CA ILE A 9 4.36 8.70 5.67
C ILE A 9 3.26 9.61 6.20
N ASP A 10 3.68 10.73 6.78
CA ASP A 10 2.83 11.89 6.97
C ASP A 10 2.64 12.59 5.62
N GLU A 11 1.46 12.38 5.01
CA GLU A 11 1.15 12.95 3.70
C GLU A 11 0.85 14.46 3.75
N GLU A 12 0.54 15.01 4.93
CA GLU A 12 0.40 16.47 5.10
C GLU A 12 1.78 17.14 5.01
N MET A 13 2.80 16.50 5.59
CA MET A 13 4.17 17.02 5.59
C MET A 13 4.92 16.73 4.28
N LEU A 14 4.76 15.52 3.73
CA LEU A 14 5.60 15.00 2.64
C LEU A 14 4.87 14.91 1.29
N GLY A 15 3.58 15.23 1.27
CA GLY A 15 2.71 15.10 0.11
C GLY A 15 2.19 13.68 -0.11
N PRO A 16 1.40 13.44 -1.17
CA PRO A 16 0.72 12.17 -1.40
C PRO A 16 1.70 10.99 -1.50
N ALA A 17 1.36 9.84 -0.91
CA ALA A 17 2.21 8.65 -0.92
C ALA A 17 2.68 8.26 -2.34
N ARG A 18 1.79 8.36 -3.34
CA ARG A 18 2.10 8.07 -4.74
C ARG A 18 3.19 8.97 -5.33
N GLU A 19 3.21 10.24 -4.96
CA GLU A 19 4.25 11.16 -5.39
C GLU A 19 5.57 10.93 -4.66
N PHE A 20 5.49 10.56 -3.38
CA PHE A 20 6.66 10.18 -2.60
C PHE A 20 7.33 8.92 -3.18
N ALA A 21 6.56 7.87 -3.44
CA ALA A 21 7.04 6.64 -4.06
C ALA A 21 7.75 6.91 -5.40
N ARG A 22 7.13 7.71 -6.27
CA ARG A 22 7.76 8.10 -7.56
C ARG A 22 9.07 8.84 -7.37
N ALA A 23 9.17 9.71 -6.36
CA ALA A 23 10.40 10.43 -6.08
C ALA A 23 11.50 9.49 -5.56
N VAL A 24 11.17 8.54 -4.67
CA VAL A 24 12.11 7.50 -4.22
C VAL A 24 12.58 6.62 -5.38
N SER A 25 11.68 6.23 -6.28
CA SER A 25 12.06 5.48 -7.48
C SER A 25 12.91 6.25 -8.47
N ALA A 26 12.80 7.58 -8.51
CA ALA A 26 13.70 8.42 -9.30
C ALA A 26 15.14 8.45 -8.74
N GLU A 27 15.33 8.12 -7.46
CA GLU A 27 16.65 7.93 -6.83
C GLU A 27 17.22 6.51 -7.07
N GLY A 28 16.55 5.68 -7.87
CA GLY A 28 16.99 4.32 -8.20
C GLY A 28 16.48 3.23 -7.26
N ILE A 29 15.68 3.58 -6.25
CA ILE A 29 15.12 2.61 -5.29
C ILE A 29 13.68 2.23 -5.68
N PRO A 30 13.40 0.95 -6.03
CA PRO A 30 12.03 0.52 -6.30
C PRO A 30 11.11 0.82 -5.12
N CYS A 31 10.05 1.62 -5.35
CA CYS A 31 9.11 2.02 -4.31
C CYS A 31 7.70 2.04 -4.89
N GLY A 32 6.81 1.23 -4.31
CA GLY A 32 5.42 1.11 -4.70
C GLY A 32 4.46 1.78 -3.71
N THR A 33 3.21 1.93 -4.13
CA THR A 33 2.09 2.30 -3.25
C THR A 33 1.08 1.17 -3.15
N GLY A 34 0.53 0.99 -1.95
CA GLY A 34 -0.29 -0.17 -1.61
C GLY A 34 0.53 -1.44 -1.63
N TYR A 35 -0.15 -2.59 -1.63
CA TYR A 35 0.50 -3.90 -1.77
C TYR A 35 -0.26 -4.74 -2.80
N ILE A 36 -1.52 -5.03 -2.51
CA ILE A 36 -2.43 -5.82 -3.35
C ILE A 36 -3.43 -4.98 -4.15
N GLY A 37 -3.27 -3.64 -4.12
CA GLY A 37 -4.17 -2.69 -4.79
C GLY A 37 -5.50 -2.48 -4.08
N ILE A 38 -6.27 -3.55 -3.85
CA ILE A 38 -7.53 -3.55 -3.09
C ILE A 38 -7.52 -4.63 -2.00
N PRO A 39 -8.24 -4.45 -0.88
CA PRO A 39 -8.45 -5.53 0.08
C PRO A 39 -9.02 -6.77 -0.60
N LEU A 40 -8.53 -7.96 -0.24
CA LEU A 40 -8.91 -9.20 -0.91
C LEU A 40 -10.42 -9.42 -0.97
N TYR A 41 -11.16 -9.08 0.09
CA TYR A 41 -12.61 -9.26 0.11
C TYR A 41 -13.37 -8.41 -0.92
N LEU A 42 -12.72 -7.39 -1.49
CA LEU A 42 -13.30 -6.54 -2.51
C LEU A 42 -13.02 -7.02 -3.94
N THR A 43 -12.26 -8.10 -4.14
CA THR A 43 -12.07 -8.68 -5.48
C THR A 43 -13.39 -9.25 -6.01
N ASP A 44 -13.55 -9.25 -7.33
CA ASP A 44 -14.79 -9.71 -7.97
C ASP A 44 -15.18 -11.13 -7.59
N CYS A 45 -14.21 -12.04 -7.44
CA CYS A 45 -14.49 -13.43 -7.04
C CYS A 45 -15.13 -13.55 -5.65
N LEU A 46 -14.81 -12.64 -4.73
CA LEU A 46 -15.39 -12.62 -3.39
C LEU A 46 -16.65 -11.74 -3.35
N ARG A 47 -16.57 -10.51 -3.86
CA ARG A 47 -17.67 -9.54 -3.86
C ARG A 47 -18.87 -10.02 -4.67
N GLU A 48 -18.64 -10.47 -5.90
CA GLU A 48 -19.67 -10.95 -6.83
C GLU A 48 -19.96 -12.45 -6.68
N ARG A 49 -19.32 -13.12 -5.70
CA ARG A 49 -19.49 -14.54 -5.42
C ARG A 49 -19.24 -15.45 -6.63
N ILE A 50 -18.31 -15.05 -7.51
CA ILE A 50 -17.88 -15.84 -8.66
C ILE A 50 -16.94 -16.95 -8.16
N THR A 51 -17.52 -18.12 -7.91
CA THR A 51 -16.82 -19.25 -7.29
C THR A 51 -16.87 -20.51 -8.16
N TYR A 52 -16.95 -21.70 -7.57
CA TYR A 52 -16.84 -22.98 -8.26
C TYR A 52 -17.92 -23.16 -9.34
N GLY A 53 -17.56 -22.91 -10.59
CA GLY A 53 -18.46 -23.01 -11.74
C GLY A 53 -19.74 -22.21 -11.51
N THR A 54 -20.89 -22.87 -11.64
CA THR A 54 -22.22 -22.26 -11.43
C THR A 54 -22.81 -22.56 -10.04
N SER A 55 -22.05 -23.19 -9.14
CA SER A 55 -22.61 -23.71 -7.88
C SER A 55 -22.81 -22.65 -6.79
N SER A 56 -22.18 -21.48 -6.93
CA SER A 56 -22.14 -20.42 -5.91
C SER A 56 -21.63 -20.89 -4.52
N CYS A 57 -21.04 -22.09 -4.43
CA CYS A 57 -20.35 -22.60 -3.24
C CYS A 57 -19.08 -21.75 -2.97
N PRO A 58 -18.77 -21.32 -1.74
CA PRO A 58 -19.33 -21.75 -0.47
C PRO A 58 -20.46 -20.86 0.08
N TYR A 59 -21.03 -19.94 -0.71
CA TYR A 59 -22.02 -18.98 -0.22
C TYR A 59 -23.42 -19.57 -0.08
N THR A 60 -23.81 -20.51 -0.95
CA THR A 60 -25.18 -21.07 -1.00
C THR A 60 -25.20 -22.60 -0.89
N CYS A 61 -24.06 -23.26 -0.71
CA CYS A 61 -24.01 -24.71 -0.61
C CYS A 61 -24.50 -25.20 0.77
N PRO A 62 -24.81 -26.50 0.95
CA PRO A 62 -25.26 -27.04 2.24
C PRO A 62 -24.27 -26.86 3.41
N ARG A 63 -22.99 -26.56 3.11
CA ARG A 63 -21.96 -26.27 4.12
C ARG A 63 -21.85 -24.78 4.46
N ALA A 64 -22.61 -23.91 3.79
CA ALA A 64 -22.63 -22.49 4.08
C ALA A 64 -23.24 -22.28 5.47
N SER A 65 -22.44 -21.77 6.41
CA SER A 65 -22.88 -21.52 7.79
C SER A 65 -23.48 -20.13 8.01
N ARG A 66 -23.29 -19.20 7.07
CA ARG A 66 -23.77 -17.81 7.14
C ARG A 66 -23.82 -17.16 5.75
N ASP A 67 -24.70 -16.18 5.58
CA ASP A 67 -24.70 -15.32 4.38
C ASP A 67 -23.59 -14.27 4.49
N VAL A 68 -22.50 -14.46 3.74
CA VAL A 68 -21.34 -13.54 3.75
C VAL A 68 -21.46 -12.54 2.62
N ARG A 69 -21.49 -11.25 2.94
CA ARG A 69 -21.44 -10.16 1.96
C ARG A 69 -20.18 -9.35 2.17
N TYR A 70 -19.51 -9.01 1.07
CA TYR A 70 -18.31 -8.20 1.07
C TYR A 70 -18.60 -6.88 0.37
N TYR A 71 -18.24 -5.77 1.01
CA TYR A 71 -18.51 -4.41 0.54
C TYR A 71 -17.52 -3.43 1.16
N GLU A 72 -17.25 -2.31 0.50
CA GLU A 72 -16.33 -1.28 1.01
C GLU A 72 -16.81 -0.75 2.36
N GLY A 73 -15.87 -0.54 3.29
CA GLY A 73 -16.15 -0.15 4.68
C GLY A 73 -16.28 -1.32 5.66
N LEU A 74 -16.22 -2.57 5.21
CA LEU A 74 -16.21 -3.74 6.11
C LEU A 74 -14.94 -3.79 6.98
N CYS A 75 -13.81 -3.31 6.45
CA CYS A 75 -12.53 -3.21 7.14
C CYS A 75 -11.88 -1.84 6.90
N PRO A 76 -12.41 -0.75 7.48
CA PRO A 76 -12.02 0.62 7.13
C PRO A 76 -10.55 0.90 7.44
N ASN A 77 -10.01 0.31 8.50
CA ASN A 77 -8.59 0.44 8.84
C ASN A 77 -7.68 -0.24 7.82
N ALA A 78 -8.06 -1.42 7.32
CA ALA A 78 -7.30 -2.13 6.31
C ALA A 78 -7.34 -1.39 4.95
N GLU A 79 -8.51 -0.87 4.58
CA GLU A 79 -8.68 -0.02 3.39
C GLU A 79 -7.82 1.24 3.48
N ALA A 80 -7.86 1.94 4.61
CA ALA A 80 -7.07 3.14 4.83
C ALA A 80 -5.57 2.85 4.83
N ALA A 81 -5.14 1.76 5.49
CA ALA A 81 -3.74 1.34 5.49
C ALA A 81 -3.25 1.05 4.07
N LEU A 82 -4.01 0.29 3.27
CA LEU A 82 -3.61 -0.07 1.91
C LEU A 82 -3.51 1.17 0.99
N LYS A 83 -4.40 2.16 1.15
CA LYS A 83 -4.37 3.41 0.38
C LYS A 83 -3.12 4.26 0.66
N ARG A 84 -2.60 4.21 1.88
CA ARG A 84 -1.47 5.03 2.36
C ARG A 84 -0.12 4.30 2.39
N MET A 85 -0.13 2.98 2.24
CA MET A 85 1.04 2.14 2.34
C MET A 85 2.03 2.44 1.21
N LEU A 86 3.29 2.49 1.58
CA LEU A 86 4.44 2.45 0.68
C LEU A 86 5.15 1.12 0.87
N THR A 87 5.72 0.61 -0.21
CA THR A 87 6.37 -0.69 -0.19
C THR A 87 7.69 -0.68 -0.92
N ILE A 88 8.73 -1.19 -0.29
CA ILE A 88 10.03 -1.43 -0.93
C ILE A 88 10.21 -2.95 -1.03
N PRO A 89 10.38 -3.52 -2.23
CA PRO A 89 10.74 -4.91 -2.35
C PRO A 89 12.13 -5.10 -1.75
N ILE A 90 12.26 -6.08 -0.87
CA ILE A 90 13.52 -6.48 -0.25
C ILE A 90 13.66 -7.99 -0.39
N ASN A 91 14.86 -8.52 -0.35
CA ASN A 91 15.08 -9.97 -0.30
C ASN A 91 16.29 -10.30 0.55
N GLU A 92 16.49 -11.59 0.82
CA GLU A 92 17.61 -12.08 1.63
C GLU A 92 19.00 -11.84 1.04
N HIS A 93 19.11 -11.40 -0.21
CA HIS A 93 20.39 -11.06 -0.83
C HIS A 93 20.81 -9.61 -0.59
N TYR A 94 19.96 -8.78 0.00
CA TYR A 94 20.31 -7.39 0.29
C TYR A 94 21.33 -7.34 1.43
N THR A 95 22.41 -6.62 1.17
CA THR A 95 23.48 -6.33 2.13
C THR A 95 23.10 -5.14 3.00
N GLU A 96 23.86 -4.91 4.08
CA GLU A 96 23.72 -3.70 4.90
C GLU A 96 23.84 -2.43 4.05
N ARG A 97 24.75 -2.42 3.07
CA ARG A 97 24.94 -1.31 2.14
C ARG A 97 23.70 -1.03 1.30
N ASP A 98 23.04 -2.08 0.79
CA ASP A 98 21.80 -1.89 0.01
C ASP A 98 20.70 -1.25 0.88
N VAL A 99 20.63 -1.63 2.16
CA VAL A 99 19.70 -1.04 3.13
C VAL A 99 20.06 0.41 3.45
N GLU A 100 21.35 0.73 3.56
CA GLU A 100 21.82 2.11 3.74
C GLU A 100 21.48 3.01 2.56
N ASP A 101 21.68 2.54 1.32
CA ASP A 101 21.35 3.25 0.09
C ASP A 101 19.84 3.52 0.01
N ILE A 102 19.01 2.53 0.38
CA ILE A 102 17.56 2.69 0.49
C ILE A 102 17.20 3.78 1.51
N ALA A 103 17.80 3.72 2.70
CA ALA A 103 17.53 4.68 3.76
C ALA A 103 17.98 6.10 3.37
N GLU A 104 19.09 6.24 2.67
CA GLU A 104 19.59 7.53 2.16
C GLU A 104 18.63 8.12 1.12
N ALA A 105 18.17 7.33 0.15
CA ALA A 105 17.21 7.76 -0.85
C ALA A 105 15.89 8.26 -0.21
N ILE A 106 15.35 7.52 0.75
CA ILE A 106 14.14 7.91 1.49
C ILE A 106 14.37 9.22 2.24
N ARG A 107 15.49 9.36 2.97
CA ARG A 107 15.84 10.59 3.69
C ARG A 107 15.95 11.78 2.76
N LYS A 108 16.68 11.64 1.65
CA LYS A 108 16.86 12.68 0.63
C LYS A 108 15.52 13.18 0.09
N VAL A 109 14.63 12.26 -0.28
CA VAL A 109 13.29 12.62 -0.78
C VAL A 109 12.45 13.30 0.30
N ALA A 110 12.48 12.79 1.54
CA ALA A 110 11.76 13.40 2.66
C ALA A 110 12.20 14.84 2.93
N GLU A 111 13.51 15.10 3.02
CA GLU A 111 14.03 16.45 3.24
C GLU A 111 13.70 17.38 2.07
N ALA A 112 13.85 16.93 0.83
CA ALA A 112 13.49 17.73 -0.36
C ALA A 112 12.00 18.10 -0.40
N LYS A 113 11.10 17.22 0.06
CA LYS A 113 9.66 17.49 0.16
C LYS A 113 9.34 18.48 1.29
N LYS A 114 9.98 18.35 2.46
CA LYS A 114 9.82 19.30 3.58
C LYS A 114 10.21 20.73 3.18
N SER A 115 11.33 20.90 2.46
CA SER A 115 11.79 22.22 1.99
C SER A 115 10.81 22.88 1.01
N LYS A 116 10.01 22.10 0.28
CA LYS A 116 8.98 22.61 -0.64
C LYS A 116 7.66 22.94 0.06
N GLY A 117 7.31 22.22 1.13
CA GLY A 117 6.11 22.47 1.95
C GLY A 117 6.17 23.78 2.76
N GLY A 118 7.38 24.20 3.16
CA GLY A 118 7.59 25.44 3.93
C GLY A 118 7.28 26.75 3.19
N LYS A 119 7.22 26.74 1.85
CA LYS A 119 6.97 27.95 1.04
C LYS A 119 5.49 28.32 0.88
N LYS A 120 4.54 27.50 1.35
CA LYS A 120 3.09 27.77 1.22
C LYS A 120 2.42 28.36 2.46
N ARG A 121 3.14 28.57 3.58
CA ARG A 121 2.60 29.15 4.82
C ARG A 121 2.88 30.65 4.94
N GLY A 122 2.37 31.43 3.99
CA GLY A 122 2.64 32.87 3.94
C GLY A 122 1.67 33.68 3.09
N HIS A 123 0.37 33.40 3.16
CA HIS A 123 -0.66 34.39 2.81
C HIS A 123 -2.05 33.93 3.27
N ARG A 124 -2.47 34.36 4.47
CA ARG A 124 -3.79 34.89 4.82
C ARG A 124 -3.90 35.03 6.33
#